data_AF-A0A1G5ZD61-F1
#
_entry.id   AF-A0A1G5ZD61-F1
#
_cell.length_a   1.000
_cell.length_b   1.000
_cell.length_c   1.000
_cell.angle_alpha   90.00
_cell.angle_beta   90.00
_cell.angle_gamma   90.00
#
_symmetry.space_group_name_H-M   'P 1'
#
loop_
_entity.id
_entity.type
_entity.pdbx_description
1 polymer ?
#
loop_
_entity_poly.entity_id
_entity_poly.type
_entity_poly.pdbx_seq_one_letter_code
_entity_poly.pdbx_strand_id
1 'polypeptide(L)'
;SKIQLWVIIWSRFIMIIICTQFIYTPCRILVKTKANKDLSLMKVTQYLTRNPQKLILILNELQSKPNEPCLAIEALAKYCCYETRKRSHYQQDLKIIYR
;
A
#
# COMPACT_ATOMS: atom_id res chain seq x y z
N SER A 1 33.98 -5.11 -2.69
CA SER A 1 34.18 -4.26 -1.49
C SER A 1 33.14 -4.60 -0.44
N LYS A 2 33.53 -5.09 0.75
CA LYS A 2 32.59 -5.57 1.80
C LYS A 2 31.68 -4.45 2.34
N ILE A 3 32.20 -3.22 2.42
CA ILE A 3 31.49 -2.06 2.98
C ILE A 3 30.27 -1.71 2.11
N GLN A 4 30.41 -1.74 0.78
CA GLN A 4 29.30 -1.46 -0.14
C GLN A 4 28.14 -2.44 0.03
N LEU A 5 28.45 -3.74 0.22
CA LEU A 5 27.44 -4.76 0.48
C LEU A 5 26.71 -4.48 1.79
N TRP A 6 27.45 -4.15 2.86
CA TRP A 6 26.86 -3.79 4.15
C TRP A 6 25.91 -2.60 4.04
N VAL A 7 26.30 -1.54 3.33
CA VAL A 7 25.45 -0.36 3.11
C VAL A 7 24.14 -0.72 2.39
N ILE A 8 24.21 -1.57 1.37
CA ILE A 8 23.02 -2.03 0.63
C ILE A 8 22.10 -2.86 1.54
N ILE A 9 22.66 -3.73 2.36
CA ILE A 9 21.87 -4.56 3.28
C ILE A 9 21.19 -3.68 4.34
N TRP A 10 21.94 -2.79 4.99
CA TRP A 10 21.42 -1.90 6.03
C TRP A 10 20.32 -0.98 5.50
N SER A 11 20.54 -0.35 4.34
CA SER A 11 19.52 0.50 3.71
C SER A 11 18.22 -0.25 3.41
N ARG A 12 18.30 -1.52 2.96
CA ARG A 12 17.11 -2.36 2.74
C ARG A 12 16.38 -2.68 4.04
N PHE A 13 17.10 -3.01 5.11
CA PHE A 13 16.50 -3.24 6.41
C PHE A 13 15.79 -2.00 6.96
N ILE A 14 16.42 -0.82 6.84
CA ILE A 14 15.82 0.47 7.21
C ILE A 14 14.52 0.70 6.43
N MET A 15 14.55 0.50 5.11
CA MET A 15 13.35 0.62 4.25
C MET A 15 12.22 -0.32 4.68
N ILE A 16 12.53 -1.57 5.02
CA ILE A 16 11.54 -2.55 5.50
C ILE A 16 10.89 -2.07 6.80
N ILE A 17 11.70 -1.59 7.76
CA ILE A 17 11.20 -1.09 9.04
C ILE A 17 10.29 0.13 8.82
N ILE A 18 10.69 1.09 7.99
CA ILE A 18 9.89 2.27 7.66
C ILE A 18 8.54 1.86 7.03
N CYS A 19 8.57 0.99 6.02
CA CYS A 19 7.35 0.56 5.33
C CYS A 19 6.40 -0.22 6.24
N THR A 20 6.92 -1.11 7.09
CA THR A 20 6.10 -2.00 7.94
C THR A 20 5.55 -1.28 9.16
N GLN A 21 6.40 -0.61 9.94
CA GLN A 21 6.01 -0.07 11.24
C GLN A 21 5.42 1.33 11.12
N PHE A 22 6.09 2.20 10.36
CA PHE A 22 5.75 3.62 10.33
C PHE A 22 4.68 3.97 9.29
N ILE A 23 4.52 3.15 8.25
CA ILE A 23 3.56 3.42 7.18
C ILE A 23 2.41 2.41 7.19
N TYR A 24 2.71 1.12 7.09
CA TYR A 24 1.67 0.11 6.93
C TYR A 24 0.72 0.06 8.15
N THR A 25 1.24 0.06 9.37
CA THR A 25 0.40 0.01 10.58
C THR A 25 -0.62 1.16 10.66
N PRO A 26 -0.23 2.44 10.61
CA PRO A 26 -1.20 3.54 10.68
C PRO A 26 -2.10 3.59 9.44
N CYS A 27 -1.55 3.39 8.24
CA CYS A 27 -2.38 3.38 7.03
C CYS A 27 -3.40 2.24 7.04
N ARG A 28 -3.07 1.05 7.55
CA ARG A 28 -4.00 -0.07 7.70
C ARG A 28 -5.19 0.32 8.57
N ILE A 29 -4.95 0.98 9.70
CA ILE A 29 -6.01 1.43 10.60
C ILE A 29 -6.89 2.46 9.88
N LEU A 30 -6.28 3.49 9.26
CA LEU A 30 -7.01 4.54 8.54
C LEU A 30 -7.85 4.00 7.37
N VAL A 31 -7.28 3.12 6.57
CA VAL A 31 -7.99 2.56 5.41
C VAL A 31 -9.08 1.59 5.86
N LYS A 32 -8.88 0.83 6.94
CA LYS A 32 -9.91 -0.03 7.48
C LYS A 32 -11.09 0.78 8.03
N THR A 33 -10.84 1.86 8.76
CA THR A 33 -11.91 2.70 9.32
C THR A 33 -12.67 3.48 8.26
N LYS A 34 -12.01 3.97 7.22
CA LYS A 34 -12.63 4.84 6.20
C LYS A 34 -13.21 4.08 5.01
N ALA A 35 -12.53 3.04 4.53
CA ALA A 35 -12.90 2.33 3.31
C ALA A 35 -13.37 0.89 3.56
N ASN A 36 -13.30 0.38 4.79
CA ASN A 36 -13.57 -1.01 5.15
C ASN A 36 -12.81 -2.03 4.27
N LYS A 37 -11.60 -1.67 3.85
CA LYS A 37 -10.72 -2.52 3.04
C LYS A 37 -9.49 -2.91 3.83
N ASP A 38 -8.95 -4.09 3.51
CA ASP A 38 -7.69 -4.54 4.05
C ASP A 38 -6.54 -4.18 3.09
N LEU A 39 -5.53 -3.52 3.65
CA LEU A 39 -4.30 -3.21 2.94
C LEU A 39 -3.40 -4.46 2.86
N SER A 40 -2.79 -4.65 1.69
CA SER A 40 -1.77 -5.69 1.51
C SER A 40 -0.39 -5.10 1.79
N LEU A 41 0.28 -5.62 2.82
CA LEU A 41 1.65 -5.21 3.16
C LEU A 41 2.59 -5.37 1.95
N MET A 42 2.47 -6.46 1.21
CA MET A 42 3.31 -6.71 0.04
C MET A 42 3.12 -5.64 -1.05
N LYS A 43 1.87 -5.24 -1.32
CA LYS A 43 1.59 -4.16 -2.28
C LYS A 43 2.09 -2.82 -1.78
N VAL A 44 1.94 -2.51 -0.49
CA VAL A 44 2.46 -1.27 0.12
C VAL A 44 3.97 -1.19 -0.03
N THR A 45 4.70 -2.23 0.37
CA THR A 45 6.16 -2.28 0.24
C THR A 45 6.59 -2.13 -1.22
N GLN A 46 5.94 -2.82 -2.16
CA GLN A 46 6.25 -2.71 -3.58
C GLN A 46 5.96 -1.30 -4.13
N TYR A 47 4.83 -0.71 -3.76
CA TYR A 47 4.42 0.63 -4.19
C TYR A 47 5.41 1.70 -3.73
N LEU A 48 5.82 1.65 -2.45
CA LEU A 48 6.76 2.60 -1.86
C LEU A 48 8.19 2.41 -2.36
N THR A 49 8.62 1.16 -2.58
CA THR A 49 9.94 0.86 -3.18
C THR A 49 10.05 1.43 -4.59
N ARG A 50 8.97 1.41 -5.38
CA ARG A 50 8.93 1.99 -6.72
C ARG A 50 8.79 3.50 -6.73
N ASN A 51 8.23 4.08 -5.66
CA ASN A 51 7.92 5.51 -5.57
C ASN A 51 8.44 6.09 -4.25
N PRO A 52 9.77 6.21 -4.06
CA PRO A 52 10.35 6.65 -2.80
C PRO A 52 9.93 8.07 -2.39
N GLN A 53 9.56 8.94 -3.34
CA GLN A 53 9.02 10.27 -3.01
C GLN A 53 7.68 10.20 -2.27
N LYS A 54 6.86 9.18 -2.55
CA LYS A 54 5.57 8.97 -1.87
C LYS A 54 5.77 8.56 -0.41
N LEU A 55 6.89 7.92 -0.08
CA LEU A 55 7.22 7.55 1.30
C LEU A 55 7.32 8.80 2.18
N ILE A 56 8.10 9.80 1.75
CA ILE A 56 8.28 11.06 2.49
C ILE A 56 6.94 11.78 2.66
N LEU A 57 6.17 11.87 1.58
CA LEU A 57 4.88 12.53 1.59
C LEU A 57 3.90 11.86 2.56
N ILE A 58 3.79 10.53 2.54
CA ILE A 58 2.93 9.79 3.46
C ILE A 58 3.39 9.95 4.91
N LEU A 59 4.70 9.93 5.19
CA LEU A 59 5.21 10.14 6.54
C LEU A 59 4.85 11.54 7.07
N ASN A 60 5.02 12.59 6.25
CA ASN A 60 4.66 13.95 6.62
C ASN A 60 3.15 14.09 6.87
N GLU A 61 2.32 13.44 6.06
CA GLU A 61 0.87 13.42 6.24
C GLU A 61 0.48 12.71 7.55
N LEU A 62 1.07 11.54 7.83
CA LEU A 62 0.83 10.79 9.06
C LEU A 62 1.26 11.57 10.32
N GLN A 63 2.32 12.38 10.24
CA GLN A 63 2.73 13.25 11.33
C GLN A 63 1.81 14.45 11.52
N SER A 64 1.39 15.09 10.42
CA SER A 64 0.59 16.32 10.48
C SER A 64 -0.87 16.06 10.80
N LYS A 65 -1.43 14.95 10.30
CA LYS A 65 -2.86 14.60 10.40
C LYS A 65 -3.04 13.09 10.58
N PRO A 66 -2.74 12.55 11.77
CA PRO A 66 -2.70 11.10 11.99
C PRO A 66 -4.04 10.38 11.80
N ASN A 67 -5.16 11.09 11.88
CA ASN A 67 -6.51 10.51 11.86
C ASN A 67 -7.32 10.83 10.59
N GLU A 68 -6.76 11.61 9.65
CA GLU A 68 -7.46 12.02 8.44
C GLU A 68 -6.82 11.37 7.20
N PRO A 69 -7.59 10.69 6.34
CA PRO A 69 -7.08 10.24 5.06
C PRO A 69 -6.81 11.46 4.18
N CYS A 70 -5.54 11.61 3.78
CA CYS A 70 -5.13 12.58 2.76
C CYS A 70 -5.05 11.91 1.38
N LEU A 71 -4.89 12.71 0.33
CA LEU A 71 -4.86 12.25 -1.06
C LEU A 71 -3.84 11.13 -1.31
N ALA A 72 -2.69 11.14 -0.63
CA ALA A 72 -1.70 10.08 -0.84
C ALA A 72 -2.05 8.78 -0.11
N ILE A 73 -2.69 8.84 1.06
CA ILE A 73 -3.23 7.68 1.75
C ILE A 73 -4.38 7.07 0.93
N GLU A 74 -5.23 7.89 0.32
CA GLU A 74 -6.30 7.42 -0.58
C GLU A 74 -5.73 6.76 -1.84
N ALA A 75 -4.72 7.37 -2.46
CA ALA A 75 -4.02 6.77 -3.59
C ALA A 75 -3.37 5.43 -3.20
N LEU A 76 -2.72 5.38 -2.03
CA LEU A 76 -2.15 4.15 -1.50
C LEU A 76 -3.25 3.09 -1.27
N ALA A 77 -4.39 3.47 -0.70
CA ALA A 77 -5.52 2.59 -0.49
C ALA A 77 -6.05 2.01 -1.81
N LYS A 78 -6.19 2.86 -2.85
CA LYS A 78 -6.66 2.46 -4.17
C LYS A 78 -5.79 1.36 -4.79
N TYR A 79 -4.47 1.50 -4.72
CA TYR A 79 -3.55 0.54 -5.34
C TYR A 79 -3.20 -0.66 -4.44
N CYS A 80 -3.13 -0.45 -3.13
CA CYS A 80 -2.56 -1.43 -2.20
C CYS A 80 -3.61 -2.26 -1.44
N CYS A 81 -4.90 -1.94 -1.54
CA CYS A 81 -5.94 -2.80 -0.98
C CYS A 81 -6.04 -4.13 -1.74
N TYR A 82 -6.52 -5.16 -1.05
CA TYR A 82 -6.97 -6.37 -1.73
C TYR A 82 -8.15 -6.02 -2.64
N GLU A 83 -8.08 -6.42 -3.91
CA GLU A 83 -9.24 -6.37 -4.78
C GLU A 83 -10.20 -7.47 -4.34
N THR A 84 -11.42 -7.11 -3.97
CA THR A 84 -12.54 -8.03 -4.03
C THR A 84 -12.90 -8.22 -5.50
N ARG A 85 -12.13 -9.02 -6.23
CA ARG A 85 -12.47 -9.35 -7.62
C ARG A 85 -13.79 -10.13 -7.63
N LYS A 86 -14.91 -9.44 -7.86
CA LYS A 86 -16.04 -10.02 -8.61
C LYS A 86 -15.59 -10.06 -10.08
N ARG A 87 -14.79 -11.06 -10.44
CA ARG A 87 -14.58 -11.35 -11.86
C ARG A 87 -15.93 -11.89 -12.34
N SER A 88 -16.72 -11.10 -13.09
CA SER A 88 -17.79 -11.74 -13.87
C SER A 88 -17.06 -12.71 -14.80
N HIS A 89 -17.40 -13.98 -14.69
CA HIS A 89 -16.94 -14.93 -15.67
C HIS A 89 -17.57 -14.47 -16.99
N TYR A 90 -16.76 -14.22 -18.02
CA TYR A 90 -17.26 -13.96 -19.37
C TYR A 90 -18.26 -15.07 -19.83
N GLN A 91 -18.11 -16.28 -19.28
CA GLN A 91 -19.04 -17.41 -19.44
C GLN A 91 -20.41 -17.22 -18.75
N GLN A 92 -20.51 -16.42 -17.68
CA GLN A 92 -21.79 -16.06 -17.05
C GLN A 92 -22.53 -15.01 -17.88
N ASP A 93 -21.82 -14.04 -18.46
CA ASP A 93 -22.42 -13.03 -19.34
C ASP A 93 -22.90 -13.65 -20.67
N LEU A 94 -22.19 -14.64 -21.22
CA LEU A 94 -22.66 -15.39 -22.41
C LEU A 94 -23.97 -16.15 -22.15
N LYS A 95 -24.18 -16.74 -20.96
CA LYS A 95 -25.44 -17.42 -20.63
C LYS A 95 -26.64 -16.49 -20.54
N ILE A 96 -26.43 -15.20 -20.30
CA ILE A 96 -27.49 -14.19 -20.24
C ILE A 96 -27.89 -13.74 -21.65
N ILE A 97 -26.94 -13.69 -22.59
CA ILE A 97 -27.17 -13.28 -23.98
C ILE A 97 -27.89 -14.38 -24.79
N TYR A 98 -27.65 -15.65 -24.48
CA TYR A 98 -28.28 -16.79 -25.16
C TYR A 98 -29.56 -17.31 -24.48
N ARG A 99 -30.28 -16.46 -23.74
CA ARG A 99 -31.58 -16.78 -23.14
C ARG A 99 -32.65 -15.86 -23.70
#